data_AF-A0A7T0PDQ9-F1
#
_entry.id   AF-A0A7T0PDQ9-F1
#
_cell.length_a   1.000
_cell.length_b   1.000
_cell.length_c   1.000
_cell.angle_alpha   90.00
_cell.angle_beta   90.00
_cell.angle_gamma   90.00
#
_symmetry.space_group_name_H-M   'P 1'
#
loop_
_entity.id
_entity.type
_entity.pdbx_description
1 polymer ?
#
loop_
_entity_poly.entity_id
_entity_poly.type
_entity_poly.pdbx_seq_one_letter_code
_entity_poly.pdbx_strand_id
1 'polypeptide(L)' 'MAQSAVIADVAKSDAKERIAFADAALALAGHEVTDPVVRDLMGRLARDEMTGDEAVAALRRHIQG' A
#
# COMPACT_ATOMS: atom_id res chain seq x y z
N MET A 1 6.39 1.51 -24.54
CA MET A 1 6.78 2.86 -24.03
C MET A 1 5.91 3.33 -22.87
N ALA A 2 4.57 3.19 -22.90
CA ALA A 2 3.69 3.63 -21.80
C ALA A 2 3.87 2.84 -20.49
N GLN A 3 4.11 1.54 -20.55
CA GLN A 3 4.25 0.69 -19.36
C GLN A 3 5.47 1.06 -18.51
N SER A 4 6.62 1.38 -19.13
CA SER A 4 7.86 1.75 -18.44
C SER A 4 7.84 3.13 -17.77
N ALA A 5 6.97 4.03 -18.22
CA ALA A 5 6.81 5.33 -17.59
C ALA A 5 5.97 5.22 -16.30
N VAL A 6 4.92 4.39 -16.31
CA VAL A 6 4.03 4.19 -15.15
C VAL A 6 4.77 3.58 -13.95
N ILE A 7 5.63 2.57 -14.16
CA ILE A 7 6.45 2.00 -13.07
C ILE A 7 7.51 2.97 -12.52
N ALA A 8 8.05 3.85 -13.36
CA ALA A 8 9.02 4.85 -12.92
C ALA A 8 8.38 6.03 -12.17
N ASP A 9 7.13 6.35 -12.51
CA ASP A 9 6.36 7.42 -11.86
C ASP A 9 5.88 6.99 -10.45
N VAL A 10 5.45 5.73 -10.30
CA VAL A 10 5.14 5.13 -8.99
C VAL A 10 6.34 5.17 -8.04
N ALA A 11 7.57 4.99 -8.57
CA ALA A 11 8.79 5.07 -7.78
C ALA A 11 9.12 6.48 -7.25
N LYS A 12 8.55 7.54 -7.84
CA LYS A 12 8.72 8.95 -7.41
C LYS A 12 7.48 9.56 -6.75
N SER A 13 6.36 8.85 -6.79
CA SER A 13 5.10 9.30 -6.23
C SER A 13 5.18 9.39 -4.71
N ASP A 14 4.62 10.47 -4.15
CA ASP A 14 4.59 10.72 -2.70
C ASP A 14 3.87 9.57 -1.99
N ALA A 15 4.31 9.23 -0.77
CA ALA A 15 3.70 8.16 0.02
C ALA A 15 2.17 8.29 0.11
N LYS A 16 1.67 9.53 0.17
CA LYS A 16 0.23 9.83 0.20
C LYS A 16 -0.48 9.44 -1.10
N GLU A 17 0.15 9.63 -2.25
CA GLU A 17 -0.42 9.31 -3.56
C GLU A 17 -0.42 7.81 -3.81
N ARG A 18 0.63 7.09 -3.38
CA ARG A 18 0.67 5.61 -3.37
C ARG A 18 -0.48 5.02 -2.53
N ILE A 19 -0.72 5.58 -1.35
CA ILE A 19 -1.84 5.17 -0.47
C ILE A 19 -3.18 5.51 -1.11
N ALA A 20 -3.35 6.73 -1.63
CA ALA A 20 -4.60 7.15 -2.26
C ALA A 20 -4.95 6.28 -3.48
N PHE A 21 -3.96 5.87 -4.26
CA PHE A 21 -4.15 4.94 -5.37
C PHE A 21 -4.63 3.56 -4.87
N ALA A 22 -4.01 3.01 -3.84
CA ALA A 22 -4.42 1.74 -3.26
C ALA A 22 -5.85 1.81 -2.67
N ASP A 23 -6.17 2.88 -1.93
CA ASP A 23 -7.49 3.11 -1.36
C ASP A 23 -8.55 3.23 -2.48
N ALA A 24 -8.24 3.94 -3.58
CA ALA A 24 -9.15 4.07 -4.72
C ALA A 24 -9.36 2.72 -5.44
N ALA A 25 -8.31 1.91 -5.61
CA ALA A 25 -8.42 0.59 -6.22
C ALA A 25 -9.27 -0.36 -5.37
N LEU A 26 -9.12 -0.31 -4.04
CA LEU A 26 -9.95 -1.07 -3.11
C LEU A 26 -11.40 -0.58 -3.14
N ALA A 27 -11.62 0.73 -3.10
CA ALA A 27 -12.95 1.33 -3.15
C ALA A 27 -13.69 0.99 -4.45
N LEU A 28 -12.98 0.95 -5.59
CA LEU A 28 -13.53 0.51 -6.87
C LEU A 28 -14.03 -0.95 -6.83
N ALA A 29 -13.36 -1.80 -6.04
CA ALA A 29 -13.79 -3.17 -5.77
C ALA A 29 -14.87 -3.28 -4.67
N GLY A 30 -15.32 -2.15 -4.10
CA GLY A 30 -16.26 -2.13 -2.98
C GLY A 30 -15.63 -2.52 -1.64
N HIS A 31 -14.30 -2.43 -1.53
CA HIS A 31 -13.55 -2.73 -0.32
C HIS A 31 -12.99 -1.46 0.31
N GLU A 32 -12.98 -1.43 1.65
CA GLU A 32 -12.36 -0.37 2.42
C GLU A 32 -11.52 -0.98 3.54
N VAL A 33 -10.31 -0.45 3.73
CA VAL A 33 -9.42 -0.86 4.82
C VAL A 33 -9.69 0.03 6.03
N THR A 34 -10.41 -0.52 7.01
CA THR A 34 -10.79 0.19 8.25
C THR A 34 -9.89 -0.15 9.44
N ASP A 35 -9.11 -1.23 9.35
CA ASP A 35 -8.23 -1.67 10.43
C ASP A 35 -7.06 -0.68 10.63
N PRO A 36 -6.91 -0.09 11.83
CA PRO A 36 -5.89 0.93 12.09
C PRO A 36 -4.46 0.38 12.02
N VAL A 37 -4.24 -0.89 12.34
CA VAL A 37 -2.93 -1.55 12.25
C VAL A 37 -2.57 -1.75 10.78
N VAL A 38 -3.53 -2.16 9.96
CA VAL A 38 -3.32 -2.30 8.51
C VAL A 38 -3.02 -0.93 7.86
N ARG A 39 -3.71 0.14 8.28
CA ARG A 39 -3.42 1.49 7.77
C ARG A 39 -2.02 1.99 8.16
N ASP A 40 -1.56 1.70 9.37
CA ASP A 40 -0.18 2.03 9.79
C ASP A 40 0.86 1.29 8.95
N LEU A 41 0.66 -0.01 8.72
CA LEU A 41 1.54 -0.83 7.88
C LEU A 41 1.62 -0.30 6.44
N MET A 42 0.48 0.07 5.85
CA MET A 42 0.42 0.70 4.52
C MET A 42 1.16 2.05 4.50
N GLY A 43 1.05 2.83 5.58
CA GLY A 43 1.78 4.08 5.75
C GLY A 43 3.29 3.90 5.75
N ARG A 44 3.79 2.92 6.51
CA ARG A 44 5.22 2.59 6.61
C ARG A 44 5.77 2.03 5.30
N LEU A 45 5.00 1.19 4.61
CA LEU A 45 5.34 0.67 3.29
C LEU A 45 5.45 1.81 2.26
N ALA A 46 4.51 2.75 2.25
CA ALA A 46 4.50 3.85 1.30
C ALA A 46 5.66 4.84 1.49
N ARG A 47 6.17 4.96 2.73
CA ARG A 47 7.36 5.77 3.09
C ARG A 47 8.70 5.04 2.93
N ASP A 48 8.67 3.81 2.40
CA ASP A 48 9.86 2.96 2.27
C ASP A 48 10.56 2.66 3.64
N GLU A 49 9.81 2.75 4.75
CA GLU A 49 10.28 2.41 6.11
C GLU A 49 10.18 0.91 6.41
N MET A 50 9.57 0.15 5.51
CA MET A 50 9.34 -1.30 5.61
C MET A 50 9.20 -1.88 4.20
N THR A 51 9.72 -3.09 3.99
CA THR A 51 9.56 -3.79 2.71
C THR A 51 8.16 -4.40 2.56
N GLY A 52 7.75 -4.67 1.32
CA GLY A 52 6.46 -5.32 1.05
C GLY A 52 6.32 -6.70 1.72
N ASP A 53 7.39 -7.48 1.74
CA ASP A 53 7.39 -8.81 2.36
C ASP A 53 7.21 -8.72 3.88
N GLU A 54 7.86 -7.77 4.54
CA GLU A 54 7.67 -7.50 5.96
C GLU A 54 6.24 -7.04 6.26
N ALA A 55 5.68 -6.19 5.40
CA ALA A 55 4.29 -5.75 5.51
C ALA A 55 3.32 -6.93 5.46
N VAL A 56 3.49 -7.84 4.50
CA VAL A 56 2.66 -9.04 4.34
C VAL A 56 2.82 -9.98 5.53
N ALA A 57 4.05 -10.16 6.04
CA ALA A 57 4.27 -10.99 7.22
C ALA A 57 3.59 -10.40 8.47
N ALA A 58 3.68 -9.08 8.68
CA ALA A 58 3.00 -8.40 9.77
C ALA A 58 1.47 -8.48 9.63
N LEU A 59 0.95 -8.27 8.43
CA LEU A 59 -0.49 -8.35 8.12
C LEU A 59 -1.03 -9.76 8.40
N ARG A 60 -0.30 -10.81 7.98
CA ARG A 60 -0.68 -12.21 8.24
C ARG A 60 -0.70 -12.52 9.73
N ARG A 61 0.30 -12.08 10.49
CA ARG A 61 0.32 -12.26 11.96
C ARG A 61 -0.85 -11.56 12.65
N HIS A 62 -1.25 -10.39 12.15
CA HIS A 62 -2.38 -9.63 12.70
C HIS A 62 -3.73 -10.26 12.38
N ILE A 63 -3.92 -10.76 11.16
CA ILE A 63 -5.20 -11.34 10.71
C ILE A 63 -5.37 -12.82 11.13
N GLN A 64 -4.28 -13.59 11.14
CA GLN A 64 -4.28 -15.04 11.38
C GLN A 64 -3.86 -15.42 12.81
N GLY A 65 -3.75 -14.44 13.71
CA GLY A 65 -3.38 -14.65 15.11
C GLY A 65 -4.19 -15.76 15.79
#